data_AF-A0A354B6Z7-F1
#
_entry.id   AF-A0A354B6Z7-F1
#
_cell.length_a   1.000
_cell.length_b   1.000
_cell.length_c   1.000
_cell.angle_alpha   90.00
_cell.angle_beta   90.00
_cell.angle_gamma   90.00
#
_symmetry.space_group_name_H-M   'P 1'
#
loop_
_entity.id
_entity.type
_entity.pdbx_description
1 polymer ?
#
loop_
_entity_poly.entity_id
_entity_poly.type
_entity_poly.pdbx_seq_one_letter_code
_entity_poly.pdbx_strand_id
1 'polypeptide(L)' 'DRWRKAMHLSFVAGWLTPEESCALDFPLGDLDHCSPRVQRLLGHRSYTPMPHPGGGLWLRHVKAIEDTP' A
#
# COMPACT_ATOMS: atom_id res chain seq x y z
N ASP A 1 15.34 36.97 4.48
CA ASP A 1 14.93 36.10 5.59
C ASP A 1 13.53 35.56 5.35
N ARG A 2 13.41 34.37 4.74
CA ARG A 2 12.11 33.71 4.47
C ARG A 2 12.29 32.20 4.54
N TRP A 3 11.28 31.52 5.09
CA TRP A 3 11.20 30.06 5.14
C TRP A 3 11.22 29.44 3.73
N ARG A 4 12.02 28.39 3.55
CA ARG A 4 12.02 27.57 2.34
C ARG A 4 11.16 26.34 2.58
N LYS A 5 10.14 26.15 1.74
CA LYS A 5 9.30 24.95 1.74
C LYS A 5 9.80 23.99 0.66
N ALA A 6 9.91 22.72 1.02
CA ALA A 6 10.23 21.64 0.10
C ALA A 6 9.35 20.43 0.43
N MET A 7 9.15 19.55 -0.55
CA MET A 7 8.44 18.30 -0.40
C MET A 7 9.42 17.15 -0.67
N HIS A 8 9.48 16.20 0.25
CA HIS A 8 10.23 14.96 0.08
C HIS A 8 9.23 13.83 -0.16
N LEU A 9 9.53 12.96 -1.12
CA LEU A 9 8.74 11.78 -1.42
C LEU A 9 9.70 10.63 -1.68
N SER A 10 9.54 9.56 -0.90
CA SER A 10 10.31 8.32 -1.03
C SER A 10 9.40 7.18 -1.47
N PHE A 11 9.99 6.17 -2.10
CA PHE A 11 9.30 4.93 -2.48
C PHE A 11 10.11 3.75 -1.96
N VAL A 12 9.41 2.72 -1.50
CA VAL A 12 10.02 1.50 -0.98
C VAL A 12 9.42 0.27 -1.67
N ALA A 13 10.19 -0.81 -1.79
CA ALA A 13 9.66 -2.09 -2.26
C ALA A 13 8.56 -2.58 -1.30
N GLY A 14 7.45 -3.11 -1.85
CA GLY A 14 6.26 -3.42 -1.04
C GLY A 14 6.40 -4.53 0.01
N TRP A 15 7.55 -5.21 0.05
CA TRP A 15 7.92 -6.16 1.11
C TRP A 15 8.74 -5.53 2.25
N LEU A 16 9.06 -4.24 2.15
CA LEU A 16 9.70 -3.46 3.21
C LEU A 16 8.66 -2.57 3.88
N THR A 17 8.80 -2.37 5.19
CA THR A 17 7.97 -1.43 5.93
C THR A 17 8.32 0.01 5.53
N PRO A 18 7.35 0.82 5.07
CA PRO A 18 7.58 2.24 4.80
C PRO A 18 7.91 3.01 6.09
N GLU A 19 8.60 4.14 5.94
CA GLU A 19 8.93 5.04 7.06
C GLU A 19 7.68 5.61 7.73
N GLU A 20 6.67 5.93 6.92
CA GLU A 20 5.37 6.44 7.37
C GLU A 20 4.31 5.33 7.35
N SER A 21 3.37 5.38 8.30
CA SER A 21 2.32 4.37 8.48
C SER A 21 0.96 4.83 7.95
N CYS A 22 0.91 5.27 6.69
CA CYS A 22 -0.31 5.80 6.06
C CYS A 22 -1.52 4.85 6.12
N ALA A 23 -1.29 3.54 6.27
CA ALA A 23 -2.35 2.56 6.44
C ALA A 23 -3.19 2.80 7.71
N LEU A 24 -2.62 3.44 8.73
CA LEU A 24 -3.28 3.76 10.00
C LEU A 24 -3.82 5.20 10.04
N ASP A 25 -3.29 6.10 9.20
CA ASP A 25 -3.65 7.52 9.23
C ASP A 25 -5.00 7.81 8.57
N PHE A 26 -5.47 6.93 7.67
CA PHE A 26 -6.74 7.10 6.98
C PHE A 26 -7.79 6.07 7.44
N PRO A 27 -9.02 6.52 7.79
CA PRO A 27 -10.18 5.65 7.97
C PRO A 27 -10.48 4.77 6.75
N LEU A 28 -11.21 3.68 6.98
CA LEU A 28 -11.70 2.84 5.89
C LEU A 28 -12.70 3.62 5.03
N GLY A 29 -12.48 3.65 3.72
CA GLY A 29 -13.37 4.33 2.75
C GLY A 29 -12.86 5.71 2.30
N ASP A 30 -12.01 6.37 3.08
CA ASP A 30 -11.53 7.72 2.76
C ASP A 30 -10.76 7.79 1.43
N LEU A 31 -10.11 6.69 1.04
CA LEU A 31 -9.34 6.60 -0.19
C LEU A 31 -10.11 5.94 -1.34
N ASP A 32 -11.40 5.62 -1.20
CA ASP A 32 -12.16 4.89 -2.22
C ASP A 32 -12.26 5.64 -3.55
N HIS A 33 -12.24 6.97 -3.48
CA HIS A 33 -12.23 7.86 -4.64
C HIS A 33 -10.86 7.94 -5.36
N CYS A 34 -9.78 7.47 -4.71
CA CYS A 34 -8.44 7.45 -5.29
C CYS A 34 -8.24 6.24 -6.22
N SER A 35 -7.26 6.36 -7.12
CA SER A 35 -6.90 5.23 -8.00
C SER A 35 -6.37 4.03 -7.20
N PRO A 36 -6.50 2.79 -7.73
CA PRO A 36 -5.96 1.59 -7.06
C PRO A 36 -4.46 1.67 -6.78
N ARG A 37 -3.70 2.38 -7.62
CA ARG A 37 -2.26 2.61 -7.43
C ARG A 37 -1.98 3.47 -6.20
N VAL A 38 -2.74 4.56 -6.00
CA VAL A 38 -2.59 5.45 -4.84
C VAL A 38 -2.97 4.71 -3.55
N GLN A 39 -4.09 3.98 -3.56
CA GLN A 39 -4.49 3.14 -2.42
C GLN A 39 -3.38 2.14 -2.04
N ARG A 40 -2.71 1.52 -3.03
CA ARG A 40 -1.58 0.61 -2.78
C ARG A 40 -0.34 1.33 -2.24
N LEU A 41 0.00 2.51 -2.77
CA LEU A 41 1.14 3.30 -2.28
C LEU A 41 0.95 3.76 -0.83
N LEU A 42 -0.30 4.03 -0.43
CA LEU A 42 -0.64 4.42 0.95
C LEU A 42 -0.87 3.22 1.89
N GLY A 43 -0.65 1.98 1.42
CA GLY A 43 -0.81 0.77 2.25
C GLY A 43 -2.26 0.31 2.46
N HIS A 44 -3.23 0.86 1.72
CA HIS A 44 -4.65 0.50 1.81
C HIS A 44 -5.06 -0.65 0.89
N ARG A 45 -4.11 -1.24 0.16
CA ARG A 45 -4.32 -2.47 -0.62
C ARG A 45 -3.17 -3.45 -0.42
N SER A 46 -3.53 -4.73 -0.54
CA SER A 46 -2.58 -5.84 -0.52
C SER A 46 -1.45 -5.67 -1.54
N TYR A 47 -0.25 -6.04 -1.11
CA TYR A 47 0.88 -6.23 -1.99
C TYR A 47 0.85 -7.63 -2.60
N THR A 48 0.84 -7.72 -3.92
CA THR A 48 1.02 -8.98 -4.68
C THR A 48 2.43 -9.02 -5.24
N PRO A 49 3.26 -10.02 -4.89
CA PRO A 49 4.54 -10.27 -5.53
C PRO A 49 4.29 -10.93 -6.88
N MET A 50 4.12 -10.16 -7.95
CA MET A 50 4.24 -10.67 -9.32
C MET A 50 5.64 -10.36 -9.84
N PRO A 51 6.30 -11.25 -10.62
CA PRO A 51 5.83 -12.52 -11.18
C PRO A 51 6.15 -13.77 -10.33
N HIS A 52 6.74 -13.63 -9.14
CA HIS A 52 7.18 -14.77 -8.35
C HIS A 52 6.03 -15.40 -7.54
N PRO A 53 5.80 -16.71 -7.63
CA PRO A 53 4.82 -17.36 -6.77
C PRO A 53 5.21 -17.18 -5.30
N GLY A 54 4.37 -16.46 -4.56
CA GLY A 54 4.52 -16.14 -3.15
C GLY A 54 3.22 -15.53 -2.65
N GLY A 55 2.86 -15.81 -1.39
CA GLY A 55 1.70 -15.21 -0.76
C GLY A 55 1.77 -13.68 -0.81
N GLY A 56 0.61 -13.01 -0.85
CA GLY A 56 0.58 -11.55 -0.75
C GLY A 56 1.03 -11.06 0.62
N LEU A 57 1.46 -9.80 0.70
CA LEU A 57 1.73 -9.10 1.96
C LEU A 57 0.67 -8.03 2.21
N TRP A 58 0.52 -7.62 3.47
CA TRP A 58 -0.39 -6.56 3.88
C TRP A 58 -1.85 -6.87 3.49
N LEU A 59 -2.27 -8.11 3.78
CA LEU A 59 -3.48 -8.69 3.20
C LEU A 59 -4.75 -8.00 3.70
N ARG A 60 -5.47 -7.41 2.76
CA ARG A 60 -6.82 -6.86 2.90
C ARG A 60 -7.57 -7.08 1.59
N HIS A 61 -8.82 -7.52 1.68
CA HIS A 61 -9.63 -7.92 0.51
C HIS A 61 -9.02 -9.05 -0.34
N VAL A 62 -8.32 -10.00 0.29
CA VAL A 62 -7.81 -11.20 -0.38
C VAL A 62 -8.95 -12.20 -0.56
N LYS A 63 -9.07 -12.77 -1.77
CA LYS A 63 -9.92 -13.95 -1.97
C LYS A 63 -9.34 -15.12 -1.18
N ALA A 64 -10.20 -15.92 -0.57
CA ALA A 64 -9.75 -17.16 0.06
C ALA A 64 -8.88 -17.96 -0.92
N ILE A 65 -7.79 -18.55 -0.40
CA ILE A 65 -7.03 -19.53 -1.18
C ILE A 65 -7.93 -20.75 -1.27
N GLU A 66 -8.59 -20.91 -2.42
CA GLU A 66 -9.38 -22.09 -2.73
C GLU A 66 -8.41 -23.14 -3.28
N ASP A 67 -8.21 -24.22 -2.53
CA ASP A 67 -7.53 -25.42 -3.01
C ASP A 67 -8.44 -26.09 -4.05
N THR A 68 -8.38 -25.65 -5.30
CA THR A 68 -8.96 -26.43 -6.40
C THR A 68 -8.09 -27.67 -6.66
N PRO A 69 -8.70 -28.86 -6.78
CA PRO A 69 -8.00 -30.13 -6.99
C PRO A 69 -7.28 -30.23 -8.34
#